data_AF-A0A9E5XUR1-F1
#
_entry.id   AF-A0A9E5XUR1-F1
#
_cell.length_a   1.000
_cell.length_b   1.000
_cell.length_c   1.000
_cell.angle_alpha   90.00
_cell.angle_beta   90.00
_cell.angle_gamma   90.00
#
_symmetry.space_group_name_H-M   'P 1'
#
loop_
_entity.id
_entity.type
_entity.pdbx_description
1 polymer ?
#
loop_
_entity_poly.entity_id
_entity_poly.type
_entity_poly.pdbx_seq_one_letter_code
_entity_poly.pdbx_strand_id
1 'polypeptide(L)'
;KFKEIYDNPDATDKFWLGHTYKRWNSFGKDIPIENMLKLDIPILIIASGKDENSPILGLDYVKLEFTRKEKRNLTYKVYPNCDHWFNDQKMKVNKMDEMIEYVIKWIEKES
;
A
#
# COMPACT_ATOMS: atom_id res chain seq x y z
N LYS A 1 7.27 -5.20 -17.81
CA LYS A 1 7.34 -3.76 -18.14
C LYS A 1 8.36 -3.01 -17.27
N PHE A 2 8.31 -3.12 -15.94
CA PHE A 2 9.25 -2.43 -15.05
C PHE A 2 10.73 -2.62 -15.38
N LYS A 3 11.17 -3.82 -15.79
CA LYS A 3 12.54 -4.04 -16.29
C LYS A 3 12.95 -3.04 -17.38
N GLU A 4 12.08 -2.85 -18.37
CA GLU A 4 12.33 -1.93 -19.50
C GLU A 4 12.40 -0.46 -19.07
N ILE A 5 11.61 -0.08 -18.06
CA ILE A 5 11.62 1.25 -17.44
C ILE A 5 12.94 1.48 -16.71
N TYR A 6 13.42 0.48 -15.95
CA TYR A 6 14.71 0.55 -15.26
C TYR A 6 15.91 0.51 -16.21
N ASP A 7 15.80 -0.20 -17.34
CA ASP A 7 16.83 -0.23 -18.38
C ASP A 7 16.89 1.11 -19.17
N ASN A 8 15.85 1.96 -19.09
CA ASN A 8 15.75 3.25 -19.79
C ASN A 8 15.24 4.36 -18.85
N PRO A 9 15.98 4.65 -17.76
CA PRO A 9 15.48 5.39 -16.60
C PRO A 9 15.14 6.86 -16.87
N ASP A 10 15.73 7.45 -17.91
CA ASP A 10 15.58 8.86 -18.27
C ASP A 10 14.79 9.09 -19.56
N ALA A 11 14.25 8.02 -20.18
CA ALA A 11 13.54 8.11 -21.45
C ALA A 11 12.25 8.95 -21.32
N THR A 12 12.16 9.98 -22.16
CA THR A 12 11.00 10.90 -22.28
C THR A 12 10.16 10.64 -23.52
N ASP A 13 10.61 9.75 -24.39
CA ASP A 13 9.99 9.31 -25.64
C ASP A 13 9.31 7.93 -25.51
N LYS A 14 9.58 7.19 -24.43
CA LYS A 14 8.95 5.90 -24.11
C LYS A 14 7.86 6.06 -23.06
N PHE A 15 6.74 5.37 -23.25
CA PHE A 15 5.54 5.53 -22.43
C PHE A 15 5.00 4.23 -21.86
N TRP A 16 4.48 4.30 -20.65
CA TRP A 16 3.66 3.26 -20.03
C TRP A 16 2.52 3.95 -19.27
N LEU A 17 1.28 3.44 -19.40
CA LEU A 17 0.10 4.01 -18.74
C LEU A 17 -0.01 5.55 -18.90
N GLY A 18 0.25 6.05 -20.12
CA GLY A 18 0.13 7.48 -20.44
C GLY A 18 1.26 8.39 -19.94
N HIS A 19 2.31 7.84 -19.33
CA HIS A 19 3.42 8.63 -18.80
C HIS A 19 4.79 8.11 -19.21
N THR A 20 5.77 9.02 -19.23
CA THR A 20 7.14 8.71 -19.64
C THR A 20 7.81 7.73 -18.68
N TYR A 21 8.78 6.96 -19.18
CA TYR A 21 9.58 6.09 -18.33
C TYR A 21 10.33 6.86 -17.25
N LYS A 22 10.80 8.08 -17.57
CA LYS A 22 11.39 8.99 -16.57
C LYS A 22 10.51 9.19 -15.33
N ARG A 23 9.18 9.36 -15.51
CA ARG A 23 8.24 9.46 -14.39
C ARG A 23 8.20 8.17 -13.59
N TRP A 24 7.96 7.04 -14.25
CA TRP A 24 7.82 5.75 -13.56
C TRP A 24 9.10 5.33 -12.83
N ASN A 25 10.25 5.52 -13.45
CA ASN A 25 11.54 5.29 -12.82
C ASN A 25 11.74 6.19 -11.60
N SER A 26 11.35 7.47 -11.67
CA SER A 26 11.47 8.37 -10.51
C SER A 26 10.69 7.89 -9.28
N PHE A 27 9.55 7.21 -9.47
CA PHE A 27 8.78 6.62 -8.37
C PHE A 27 9.40 5.35 -7.79
N GLY A 28 10.20 4.63 -8.57
CA GLY A 28 10.91 3.43 -8.13
C GLY A 28 12.27 3.69 -7.47
N LYS A 29 12.74 4.95 -7.43
CA LYS A 29 14.04 5.30 -6.84
C LYS A 29 14.10 5.12 -5.32
N ASP A 30 13.00 5.44 -4.65
CA ASP A 30 12.88 5.30 -3.21
C ASP A 30 11.98 4.11 -2.88
N ILE A 31 12.40 3.29 -1.92
CA ILE A 31 11.59 2.17 -1.44
C ILE A 31 10.73 2.70 -0.28
N PRO A 32 9.38 2.79 -0.42
CA PRO A 32 8.53 3.46 0.58
C PRO A 32 8.70 2.90 2.00
N ILE A 33 8.88 1.58 2.11
CA ILE A 33 9.04 0.88 3.39
C ILE A 33 10.28 1.35 4.17
N GLU A 34 11.38 1.69 3.50
CA GLU A 34 12.60 2.16 4.14
C GLU A 34 12.39 3.53 4.79
N ASN A 35 11.56 4.36 4.17
CA ASN A 35 11.19 5.66 4.72
C ASN A 35 10.18 5.51 5.85
N MET A 36 9.22 4.59 5.74
CA MET A 36 8.27 4.28 6.82
C MET A 36 8.98 3.78 8.09
N LEU A 37 10.01 2.94 7.96
CA LEU A 37 10.78 2.41 9.10
C LEU A 37 11.58 3.49 9.84
N LYS A 38 11.83 4.65 9.25
CA LYS A 38 12.49 5.79 9.91
C LYS A 38 11.53 6.60 10.77
N LEU A 39 10.22 6.45 10.58
CA LEU A 39 9.21 7.18 11.33
C LEU A 39 8.98 6.54 12.71
N ASP A 40 8.77 7.39 13.70
CA ASP A 40 8.36 6.99 15.06
C ASP A 40 6.91 7.39 15.39
N ILE A 41 6.26 8.15 14.50
CA ILE A 41 4.82 8.45 14.60
C ILE A 41 3.98 7.18 14.36
N PRO A 42 2.75 7.10 14.91
CA PRO A 42 1.82 6.02 14.58
C PRO A 42 1.49 5.98 13.08
N ILE A 43 1.40 4.76 12.53
CA ILE A 43 1.09 4.50 11.13
C ILE A 43 -0.07 3.50 11.05
N LEU A 44 -1.07 3.82 10.23
CA LEU A 44 -2.15 2.90 9.88
C LEU A 44 -2.00 2.45 8.42
N ILE A 45 -2.00 1.14 8.18
CA ILE A 45 -2.20 0.54 6.87
C ILE A 45 -3.46 -0.32 6.91
N ILE A 46 -4.35 -0.09 5.93
CA ILE A 46 -5.52 -0.93 5.69
C ILE A 46 -5.35 -1.61 4.33
N ALA A 47 -5.56 -2.92 4.30
CA ALA A 47 -5.42 -3.74 3.10
C ALA A 47 -6.69 -4.56 2.81
N SER A 48 -6.91 -4.82 1.52
CA SER A 48 -7.96 -5.70 1.01
C SER A 48 -7.35 -7.00 0.51
N GLY A 49 -7.79 -8.15 1.03
CA GLY A 49 -7.16 -9.46 0.75
C GLY A 49 -7.47 -10.04 -0.63
N LYS A 50 -8.46 -9.51 -1.34
CA LYS A 50 -8.83 -9.87 -2.73
C LYS A 50 -8.64 -8.69 -3.70
N ASP A 51 -7.77 -7.75 -3.35
CA ASP A 51 -7.41 -6.65 -4.24
C ASP A 51 -6.47 -7.14 -5.34
N GLU A 52 -6.98 -7.18 -6.58
CA GLU A 52 -6.20 -7.54 -7.77
C GLU A 52 -5.43 -6.34 -8.36
N ASN A 53 -5.84 -5.11 -8.04
CA ASN A 53 -5.15 -3.90 -8.49
C ASN A 53 -3.87 -3.68 -7.67
N SER A 54 -3.95 -3.94 -6.36
CA SER A 54 -2.85 -3.82 -5.40
C SER A 54 -2.75 -5.08 -4.55
N PRO A 55 -2.08 -6.14 -5.05
CA PRO A 55 -1.98 -7.41 -4.34
C PRO A 55 -1.44 -7.27 -2.92
N ILE A 56 -2.14 -7.89 -1.97
CA ILE A 56 -1.85 -7.77 -0.53
C ILE A 56 -0.43 -8.18 -0.12
N LEU A 57 0.23 -9.04 -0.92
CA LEU A 57 1.59 -9.51 -0.65
C LEU A 57 2.59 -8.37 -0.41
N GLY A 58 2.45 -7.25 -1.12
CA GLY A 58 3.31 -6.08 -0.90
C GLY A 58 3.11 -5.44 0.47
N LEU A 59 1.87 -5.42 0.98
CA LEU A 59 1.52 -4.86 2.29
C LEU A 59 1.82 -5.83 3.44
N ASP A 60 1.68 -7.13 3.21
CA ASP A 60 2.12 -8.16 4.17
C ASP A 60 3.62 -8.08 4.40
N TYR A 61 4.41 -7.79 3.35
CA TYR A 61 5.85 -7.54 3.48
C TYR A 61 6.14 -6.33 4.39
N VAL A 62 5.33 -5.25 4.32
CA VAL A 62 5.46 -4.11 5.23
C VAL A 62 5.30 -4.54 6.69
N LYS A 63 4.27 -5.33 6.98
CA LYS A 63 4.05 -5.83 8.35
C LYS A 63 5.23 -6.69 8.84
N LEU A 64 5.75 -7.56 7.98
CA LEU A 64 6.89 -8.42 8.32
C LEU A 64 8.16 -7.62 8.64
N GLU A 65 8.50 -6.61 7.85
CA GLU A 65 9.69 -5.78 8.10
C GLU A 65 9.56 -4.94 9.38
N PHE A 66 8.39 -4.38 9.67
CA PHE A 66 8.15 -3.69 10.94
C PHE A 66 8.35 -4.62 12.14
N THR A 67 7.82 -5.84 12.07
CA THR A 67 8.03 -6.86 13.12
C THR A 67 9.49 -7.26 13.24
N ARG A 68 10.19 -7.51 12.12
CA ARG A 68 11.61 -7.87 12.09
C ARG A 68 12.52 -6.79 12.70
N LYS A 69 12.11 -5.52 12.57
CA LYS A 69 12.81 -4.35 13.12
C LYS A 69 12.32 -3.96 14.51
N GLU A 70 11.44 -4.77 15.11
CA GLU A 70 10.83 -4.51 16.43
C GLU A 70 10.08 -3.17 16.52
N LYS A 71 9.68 -2.60 15.38
CA LYS A 71 8.90 -1.37 15.29
C LYS A 71 7.44 -1.68 15.60
N ARG A 72 6.90 -1.01 16.63
CA ARG A 72 5.54 -1.23 17.15
C ARG A 72 4.54 -0.14 16.75
N ASN A 73 4.98 0.89 16.06
CA ASN A 73 4.16 2.03 15.63
C ASN A 73 3.33 1.75 14.36
N LEU A 74 3.22 0.50 13.89
CA LEU A 74 2.38 0.12 12.76
C LEU A 74 1.13 -0.65 13.21
N THR A 75 -0.03 -0.06 12.94
CA THR A 75 -1.32 -0.75 12.92
C THR A 75 -1.58 -1.26 11.51
N TYR A 76 -1.74 -2.58 11.37
CA TYR A 76 -2.05 -3.24 10.10
C TYR A 76 -3.38 -3.96 10.20
N LYS A 77 -4.36 -3.52 9.42
CA LYS A 77 -5.72 -4.11 9.38
C LYS A 77 -6.01 -4.65 8.00
N VAL A 78 -6.50 -5.88 7.94
CA VAL A 78 -6.83 -6.57 6.70
C VAL A 78 -8.33 -6.86 6.64
N TYR A 79 -8.92 -6.57 5.48
CA TYR A 79 -10.25 -7.00 5.08
C TYR A 79 -10.10 -8.17 4.08
N PRO A 80 -10.02 -9.42 4.54
CA PRO A 80 -9.45 -10.53 3.76
C PRO A 80 -10.27 -10.93 2.53
N ASN A 81 -11.57 -10.68 2.55
CA ASN A 81 -12.48 -11.02 1.45
C ASN A 81 -12.82 -9.83 0.56
N CYS A 82 -12.30 -8.63 0.88
CA CYS A 82 -12.61 -7.41 0.14
C CYS A 82 -11.74 -7.26 -1.10
N ASP A 83 -12.33 -6.75 -2.18
CA ASP A 83 -11.62 -6.28 -3.37
C ASP A 83 -11.06 -4.85 -3.16
N HIS A 84 -10.54 -4.27 -4.24
CA HIS A 84 -10.01 -2.89 -4.25
C HIS A 84 -11.01 -1.82 -3.77
N TRP A 85 -12.31 -2.10 -3.90
CA TRP A 85 -13.39 -1.18 -3.58
C TRP A 85 -14.07 -1.51 -2.25
N PHE A 86 -13.47 -2.39 -1.44
CA PHE A 86 -14.03 -2.91 -0.20
C PHE A 86 -15.32 -3.72 -0.37
N ASN A 87 -15.63 -4.23 -1.57
CA ASN A 87 -16.71 -5.20 -1.73
C ASN A 87 -16.27 -6.55 -1.17
N ASP A 88 -16.90 -7.01 -0.09
CA ASP A 88 -16.67 -8.33 0.48
C ASP A 88 -17.23 -9.39 -0.48
N GLN A 89 -16.33 -10.11 -1.15
CA GLN A 89 -16.68 -11.08 -2.18
C GLN A 89 -17.41 -12.31 -1.62
N LYS A 90 -17.33 -12.55 -0.31
CA LYS A 90 -18.01 -13.67 0.37
C LYS A 90 -19.40 -13.25 0.87
N MET A 91 -19.48 -12.11 1.53
CA MET A 91 -20.74 -11.62 2.12
C MET A 91 -21.60 -10.81 1.15
N LYS A 92 -21.04 -10.41 0.00
CA LYS A 92 -21.71 -9.58 -1.02
C LYS A 92 -22.22 -8.25 -0.47
N VAL A 93 -21.46 -7.65 0.44
CA VAL A 93 -21.70 -6.33 1.01
C VAL A 93 -20.47 -5.45 0.81
N ASN A 94 -20.67 -4.13 0.70
CA ASN A 94 -19.58 -3.18 0.69
C ASN A 94 -19.20 -2.80 2.13
N LYS A 95 -17.91 -2.83 2.47
CA LYS A 95 -17.36 -2.53 3.80
C LYS A 95 -16.67 -1.17 3.89
N MET A 96 -16.86 -0.29 2.91
CA MET A 96 -16.24 1.03 2.90
C MET A 96 -16.61 1.83 4.15
N ASP A 97 -17.89 1.85 4.54
CA ASP A 97 -18.35 2.59 5.73
C ASP A 97 -17.72 2.04 7.01
N GLU A 98 -17.65 0.71 7.15
CA GLU A 98 -16.98 0.04 8.27
C GLU A 98 -15.48 0.41 8.33
N MET A 99 -14.83 0.47 7.17
CA MET A 99 -13.43 0.85 7.06
C MET A 99 -13.20 2.31 7.45
N ILE A 100 -14.04 3.22 6.97
CA ILE A 100 -13.98 4.65 7.31
C ILE A 100 -14.21 4.84 8.81
N GLU A 101 -15.21 4.17 9.40
CA GLU A 101 -15.46 4.22 10.84
C GLU A 101 -14.26 3.72 11.64
N TYR A 102 -13.59 2.66 11.17
CA TYR A 102 -12.35 2.18 11.79
C TYR A 102 -11.23 3.22 11.73
N VAL A 103 -11.04 3.89 10.58
CA VAL A 103 -10.04 4.96 10.43
C VAL A 103 -10.31 6.09 11.42
N ILE A 104 -11.55 6.55 11.53
CA ILE A 104 -11.93 7.63 12.46
C ILE A 104 -11.60 7.23 13.91
N LYS A 105 -12.02 6.03 14.34
CA LYS A 105 -11.73 5.52 15.69
C LYS A 105 -10.23 5.38 15.94
N TRP A 106 -9.46 5.00 14.92
CA TRP A 106 -8.01 4.90 15.04
C TRP A 106 -7.38 6.29 15.22
N ILE A 107 -7.83 7.29 14.45
CA ILE A 107 -7.36 8.68 14.59
C ILE A 107 -7.68 9.20 16.00
N GLU A 108 -8.90 9.01 16.50
CA GLU A 108 -9.32 9.45 17.84
C GLU A 108 -8.49 8.80 18.96
N LYS A 109 -8.02 7.58 18.76
CA LYS A 109 -7.20 6.84 19.73
C LYS A 109 -5.73 7.29 19.73
N GLU A 110 -5.21 7.71 18.58
CA GLU A 110 -3.79 8.04 18.39
C GLU A 110 -3.52 9.56 18.36
N SER A 111 -4.56 10.40 18.41
CA SER A 111 -4.48 11.87 18.59
C SER A 111 -4.32 12.25 20.07
#